data_AF-A0A1V2P5M7-F1
#
_entry.id   AF-A0A1V2P5M7-F1
#
_cell.length_a   1.000
_cell.length_b   1.000
_cell.length_c   1.000
_cell.angle_alpha   90.00
_cell.angle_beta   90.00
_cell.angle_gamma   90.00
#
_symmetry.space_group_name_H-M   'P 1'
#
loop_
_entity.id
_entity.type
_entity.pdbx_description
1 polymer ?
#
loop_
_entity_poly.entity_id
_entity_poly.type
_entity_poly.pdbx_seq_one_letter_code
_entity_poly.pdbx_strand_id
1 'polypeptide(L)' 'MEEMVADQTPRVFAVVLEFGEHIDAQIVSWGMVIDEQNTYVATVDGKSQFLLTAPENALKYVRRLPGVTSHIVWAPHRR' A
#
# COMPACT_ATOMS: atom_id res chain seq x y z
N MET A 1 21.86 17.26 -1.75
CA MET A 1 20.85 16.76 -0.80
C MET A 1 19.52 16.58 -1.50
N GLU A 2 18.99 17.59 -2.18
CA GLU A 2 17.74 17.48 -2.96
C GLU A 2 17.78 16.41 -4.05
N GLU A 3 18.86 16.37 -4.85
CA GLU A 3 19.08 15.33 -5.88
C GLU A 3 19.07 13.91 -5.31
N MET A 4 19.83 13.69 -4.23
CA MET A 4 19.86 12.40 -3.52
C MET A 4 18.47 11.98 -3.01
N VAL A 5 17.66 12.92 -2.53
CA VAL A 5 16.28 12.66 -2.07
C VAL A 5 15.37 12.33 -3.24
N ALA A 6 15.49 13.04 -4.36
CA ALA A 6 14.73 12.76 -5.57
C ALA A 6 15.06 11.36 -6.12
N ASP A 7 16.35 11.01 -6.20
CA ASP A 7 16.82 9.72 -6.70
C ASP A 7 16.38 8.54 -5.82
N GLN A 8 16.25 8.77 -4.51
CA GLN A 8 15.87 7.75 -3.53
C GLN A 8 14.44 7.91 -3.03
N THR A 9 13.58 8.62 -3.76
CA THR A 9 12.18 8.83 -3.34
C THR A 9 11.43 7.49 -3.32
N PRO A 10 10.90 7.06 -2.16
CA PRO A 10 10.17 5.81 -2.05
C PRO A 10 8.96 5.75 -2.98
N ARG A 11 8.74 4.60 -3.61
CA ARG A 11 7.50 4.36 -4.34
C ARG A 11 6.38 4.06 -3.35
N VAL A 12 5.30 4.82 -3.45
CA VAL A 12 4.13 4.70 -2.57
C VAL A 12 3.01 3.92 -3.26
N PHE A 13 2.30 3.09 -2.52
CA PHE A 13 1.10 2.38 -2.97
C PHE A 13 0.00 2.40 -1.92
N ALA A 14 -1.24 2.17 -2.35
CA ALA A 14 -2.39 1.94 -1.52
C ALA A 14 -2.81 0.47 -1.56
N VAL A 15 -3.31 -0.03 -0.44
CA VAL A 15 -4.10 -1.27 -0.39
C VAL A 15 -5.56 -0.88 -0.49
N VAL A 16 -6.22 -1.31 -1.55
CA VAL A 16 -7.61 -0.96 -1.89
C VAL A 16 -8.49 -2.20 -1.76
N LEU A 17 -9.63 -2.06 -1.10
CA LEU A 17 -10.70 -3.05 -1.10
C LEU A 17 -11.78 -2.61 -2.08
N GLU A 18 -12.12 -3.50 -3.01
CA GLU A 18 -13.23 -3.35 -3.96
C GLU A 18 -14.40 -4.23 -3.50
N PHE A 19 -15.61 -3.65 -3.42
CA PHE A 19 -16.81 -4.29 -2.85
C PHE A 19 -17.86 -4.63 -3.92
N GLY A 20 -17.84 -5.84 -4.48
CA GLY A 20 -18.94 -6.35 -5.34
C GLY A 20 -19.28 -5.50 -6.58
N GLU A 21 -20.49 -5.66 -7.13
CA GLU A 21 -20.92 -5.02 -8.40
C GLU A 21 -21.19 -3.50 -8.28
N HIS A 22 -21.22 -2.97 -7.07
CA HIS A 22 -21.28 -1.52 -6.85
C HIS A 22 -19.84 -1.03 -6.70
N ILE A 23 -19.42 -0.08 -7.53
CA ILE A 23 -18.06 0.45 -7.70
C ILE A 23 -17.61 1.24 -6.46
N ASP A 24 -17.78 0.68 -5.27
CA ASP A 24 -17.34 1.22 -4.01
C ASP A 24 -15.97 0.60 -3.73
N ALA A 25 -14.98 1.48 -3.54
CA ALA A 25 -13.63 1.11 -3.20
C ALA A 25 -13.16 1.91 -1.99
N GLN A 26 -12.41 1.25 -1.11
CA GLN A 26 -11.85 1.89 0.09
C GLN A 26 -10.36 1.63 0.20
N ILE A 27 -9.59 2.70 0.45
CA ILE A 27 -8.19 2.58 0.86
C ILE A 27 -8.15 2.19 2.34
N VAL A 28 -7.53 1.06 2.64
CA VAL A 28 -7.42 0.55 4.04
C VAL A 28 -6.01 0.67 4.61
N SER A 29 -5.00 0.79 3.74
CA SER A 29 -3.62 1.00 4.13
C SER A 29 -2.85 1.76 3.05
N TRP A 30 -1.79 2.43 3.47
CA TRP A 30 -0.74 2.97 2.60
C TRP A 30 0.57 2.26 2.86
N GLY A 31 1.38 2.08 1.83
CA GLY A 31 2.72 1.53 1.94
C GLY A 31 3.74 2.27 1.09
N MET A 32 5.00 2.13 1.47
CA MET A 32 6.15 2.65 0.73
C MET A 32 7.26 1.61 0.67
N VAL A 33 7.87 1.48 -0.51
CA VAL A 33 9.05 0.64 -0.72
C VAL A 33 10.28 1.47 -0.36
N ILE A 34 10.94 1.09 0.73
CA ILE A 34 12.16 1.74 1.23
C ILE A 34 13.37 1.25 0.43
N ASP A 35 13.44 -0.06 0.20
CA ASP A 35 14.43 -0.72 -0.65
C ASP A 35 13.85 -2.05 -1.19
N GLU A 36 14.67 -2.84 -1.91
CA GLU A 36 14.26 -4.11 -2.54
C GLU A 36 13.67 -5.15 -1.57
N GLN A 37 13.99 -5.05 -0.27
CA GLN A 37 13.61 -6.02 0.76
C GLN A 37 12.77 -5.41 1.88
N ASN A 38 12.56 -4.09 1.87
CA ASN A 38 11.86 -3.38 2.95
C ASN A 38 10.69 -2.58 2.41
N THR A 39 9.49 -3.02 2.76
CA THR A 39 8.24 -2.31 2.52
C THR A 39 7.59 -1.97 3.85
N TYR A 40 7.41 -0.67 4.10
CA TYR A 40 6.68 -0.20 5.26
C TYR A 40 5.21 0.03 4.90
N VAL A 41 4.29 -0.43 5.74
CA VAL A 41 2.83 -0.30 5.54
C VAL A 41 2.17 0.19 6.82
N ALA A 42 1.24 1.13 6.72
CA ALA A 42 0.42 1.61 7.82
C ALA A 42 -1.07 1.61 7.44
N THR A 43 -1.94 1.20 8.37
CA THR A 43 -3.39 1.30 8.19
C THR A 43 -3.86 2.75 8.26
N VAL A 44 -4.90 3.13 7.51
CA VAL A 44 -5.41 4.52 7.53
C VAL A 44 -5.94 4.95 8.90
N ASP A 45 -6.37 4.00 9.74
CA ASP A 45 -6.78 4.29 11.12
C ASP A 45 -5.61 4.44 12.09
N GLY A 46 -4.37 4.25 11.62
CA GLY A 46 -3.13 4.39 12.38
C GLY A 46 -2.88 3.29 13.42
N LYS A 47 -3.76 2.29 13.54
CA LYS A 47 -3.70 1.27 14.60
C LYS A 47 -2.69 0.17 14.32
N SER A 48 -2.26 -0.02 13.08
CA SER A 48 -1.33 -1.08 12.72
C SER A 48 -0.31 -0.61 11.71
N GLN A 49 0.93 -1.05 11.91
CA GLN A 49 2.07 -0.77 11.05
C GLN A 49 2.87 -2.06 10.89
N PHE A 50 3.42 -2.26 9.69
CA PHE A 50 4.13 -3.48 9.32
C PHE A 50 5.39 -3.15 8.55
N LEU A 51 6.45 -3.92 8.78
CA LEU A 51 7.60 -4.00 7.90
C LEU A 51 7.57 -5.36 7.20
N LEU A 52 7.53 -5.35 5.88
CA LEU A 52 7.32 -6.51 5.03
C LEU A 52 8.44 -6.63 4.00
N THR A 53 8.66 -7.85 3.51
CA THR A 53 9.70 -8.11 2.50
C THR A 53 9.30 -7.76 1.07
N ALA A 54 8.02 -7.49 0.83
CA ALA A 54 7.48 -7.13 -0.49
C ALA A 54 6.10 -6.48 -0.35
N PRO A 55 5.68 -5.60 -1.27
CA PRO A 55 4.35 -4.98 -1.26
C PRO A 55 3.19 -5.98 -1.21
N GLU A 56 3.30 -7.08 -1.95
CA GLU A 56 2.26 -8.11 -2.10
C GLU A 56 1.91 -8.79 -0.77
N ASN A 57 2.87 -8.79 0.17
CA ASN A 57 2.63 -9.32 1.51
C ASN A 57 1.62 -8.48 2.30
N ALA A 58 1.39 -7.21 1.93
CA ALA A 58 0.38 -6.37 2.58
C ALA A 58 -1.04 -6.96 2.44
N LEU A 59 -1.32 -7.65 1.34
CA LEU A 59 -2.61 -8.29 1.09
C LEU A 59 -2.92 -9.44 2.06
N LYS A 60 -1.89 -10.03 2.69
CA LYS A 60 -2.07 -11.09 3.70
C LYS A 60 -2.71 -10.58 4.99
N TYR A 61 -2.62 -9.28 5.24
CA TYR A 61 -3.15 -8.64 6.46
C TYR A 61 -4.52 -8.02 6.25
N VAL A 62 -5.04 -8.06 5.02
CA VAL A 62 -6.42 -7.71 4.71
C VAL A 62 -7.32 -8.88 5.13
N ARG A 63 -8.38 -8.58 5.89
CA ARG A 63 -9.40 -9.59 6.19
C ARG A 63 -10.06 -10.05 4.88
N ARG A 64 -10.01 -11.34 4.60
CA ARG A 64 -10.78 -11.95 3.51
C ARG A 64 -12.26 -11.93 3.87
N LEU A 65 -12.98 -10.95 3.33
CA LEU A 65 -14.44 -10.87 3.42
C LEU A 65 -15.04 -11.44 2.12
N PRO A 66 -16.13 -12.22 2.19
CA PRO A 66 -16.84 -12.67 0.98
C PRO A 66 -17.24 -11.49 0.11
N GLY A 67 -16.98 -11.57 -1.20
CA GLY A 67 -17.31 -10.51 -2.16
C GLY A 67 -16.39 -9.29 -2.14
N VAL A 68 -15.24 -9.36 -1.44
CA VAL A 68 -14.24 -8.29 -1.41
C VAL A 68 -12.96 -8.73 -2.12
N THR A 69 -12.54 -7.96 -3.13
CA THR A 69 -11.23 -8.13 -3.78
C THR A 69 -10.27 -7.07 -3.24
N SER A 70 -9.02 -7.46 -2.98
CA SER A 70 -7.98 -6.56 -2.47
C SER A 70 -6.91 -6.33 -3.52
N HIS A 71 -6.51 -5.07 -3.70
CA HIS A 71 -5.60 -4.62 -4.74
C HIS A 71 -4.44 -3.81 -4.16
N ILE A 72 -3.29 -3.88 -4.83
CA ILE A 72 -2.20 -2.91 -4.67
C ILE A 72 -2.30 -1.92 -5.82
N VAL A 73 -2.42 -0.64 -5.48
CA VAL A 73 -2.52 0.45 -6.45
C VAL A 73 -1.37 1.42 -6.22
N TRP A 74 -0.47 1.56 -7.18
CA TRP A 74 0.68 2.46 -7.09
C TRP A 74 0.25 3.92 -7.24
N ALA A 75 0.70 4.77 -6.32
CA ALA A 75 0.48 6.21 -6.42
C ALA A 75 1.32 6.78 -7.58
N PRO A 76 0.79 7.79 -8.30
CA PRO A 76 1.59 8.48 -9.30
C PRO A 76 2.80 9.14 -8.64
N HIS A 77 3.96 8.96 -9.24
CA HIS A 77 5.15 9.68 -8.81
C HIS A 77 4.99 11.15 -9.22
N ARG A 78 4.79 12.06 -8.25
CA ARG A 78 4.82 13.50 -8.54
C ARG A 78 6.28 13.94 -8.55
N ARG A 79 6.72 14.43 -9.72
CA ARG A 79 7.97 15.20 -9.86
C ARG A 79 7.84 16.55 -9.19
#